data_AF-A0A965TBN2-F1
#
_entry.id   AF-A0A965TBN2-F1
#
_cell.length_a   1.000
_cell.length_b   1.000
_cell.length_c   1.000
_cell.angle_alpha   90.00
_cell.angle_beta   90.00
_cell.angle_gamma   90.00
#
_symmetry.space_group_name_H-M   'P 1'
#
loop_
_entity.id
_entity.type
_entity.pdbx_description
1 polymer ?
#
loop_
_entity_poly.entity_id
_entity_poly.type
_entity_poly.pdbx_seq_one_letter_code
_entity_poly.pdbx_strand_id
1 'polypeptide(L)'
;SSRSGTFTEADLSAYRLAWSQPGALRAMVNWYRAGIRFGLPRRTDKEWHVATPTLIIWGEDDVFLLPEMAQESLEYCDNGHCLLLPGVSHWIQHEEPEQVSREMILHFQRYSAFP
;
A
#
# COMPACT_ATOMS: atom_id res chain seq x y z
N SER A 1 -1.89 -2.96 13.08
CA SER A 1 -2.75 -1.80 13.31
C SER A 1 -3.93 -1.92 12.38
N SER A 2 -5.08 -2.33 12.92
CA SER A 2 -6.37 -2.15 12.26
C SER A 2 -7.31 -1.62 13.34
N ARG A 3 -8.38 -0.94 12.95
CA ARG A 3 -9.49 -0.68 13.87
C ARG A 3 -10.05 -1.99 14.45
N SER A 4 -10.70 -1.87 15.60
CA SER A 4 -11.42 -3.01 16.19
C SER A 4 -12.58 -3.40 15.27
N GLY A 5 -12.76 -4.70 15.05
CA GLY A 5 -13.83 -5.23 14.19
C GLY A 5 -13.56 -5.17 12.68
N THR A 6 -12.39 -4.68 12.24
CA THR A 6 -12.02 -4.64 10.81
C THR A 6 -12.02 -6.01 10.16
N PHE A 7 -11.49 -7.03 10.85
CA PHE A 7 -11.43 -8.39 10.35
C PHE A 7 -12.46 -9.27 11.03
N THR A 8 -13.22 -10.01 10.23
CA THR A 8 -14.07 -11.08 10.74
C THR A 8 -13.25 -12.35 11.01
N GLU A 9 -13.82 -13.30 11.77
CA GLU A 9 -13.17 -14.61 11.93
C GLU A 9 -13.03 -15.37 10.61
N ALA A 10 -13.91 -15.13 9.63
CA ALA A 10 -13.80 -15.73 8.31
C ALA A 10 -12.56 -15.18 7.58
N ASP A 11 -12.32 -13.87 7.64
CA ASP A 11 -11.13 -13.23 7.05
C ASP A 11 -9.86 -13.77 7.69
N LEU A 12 -9.81 -13.81 9.02
CA LEU A 12 -8.66 -14.34 9.76
C LEU A 12 -8.43 -15.82 9.45
N SER A 13 -9.49 -16.61 9.28
CA SER A 13 -9.39 -18.02 8.91
C SER A 13 -8.83 -18.19 7.50
N ALA A 14 -9.24 -17.35 6.54
CA ALA A 14 -8.70 -17.35 5.19
C ALA A 14 -7.21 -16.98 5.17
N TYR A 15 -6.80 -15.95 5.92
CA TYR A 15 -5.38 -15.60 6.07
C TYR A 15 -4.57 -16.73 6.69
N ARG A 16 -5.06 -17.35 7.77
CA ARG A 16 -4.40 -18.50 8.40
C ARG A 16 -4.23 -19.68 7.44
N LEU A 17 -5.24 -19.96 6.61
CA LEU A 17 -5.17 -21.02 5.60
C LEU A 17 -4.15 -20.71 4.50
N ALA A 18 -4.08 -19.46 4.05
CA ALA A 18 -3.07 -19.04 3.08
C ALA A 18 -1.66 -19.13 3.66
N TRP A 19 -1.47 -18.75 4.92
CA TRP A 19 -0.17 -18.75 5.59
C TRP A 19 0.28 -20.14 6.06
N SER A 20 -0.63 -21.10 6.21
CA SER A 20 -0.31 -22.49 6.57
C SER A 20 0.27 -23.30 5.40
N GLN A 21 0.21 -22.78 4.17
CA GLN A 21 0.77 -23.46 3.01
C GLN A 21 2.29 -23.70 3.20
N PRO A 22 2.81 -24.87 2.79
CA PRO A 22 4.22 -25.19 2.96
C PRO A 22 5.15 -24.11 2.39
N GLY A 23 5.96 -23.51 3.26
CA GLY A 23 6.94 -22.50 2.88
C GLY A 23 6.43 -21.05 2.82
N ALA A 24 5.13 -20.79 3.01
CA ALA A 24 4.56 -19.43 2.94
C ALA A 24 5.20 -18.47 3.96
N LEU A 25 5.20 -18.83 5.25
CA LEU A 25 5.84 -18.01 6.30
C LEU A 25 7.33 -17.78 6.04
N ARG A 26 8.04 -18.80 5.54
CA ARG A 26 9.45 -18.67 5.17
C ARG A 26 9.65 -17.67 4.04
N ALA A 27 8.79 -17.70 3.02
CA ALA A 27 8.83 -16.76 1.91
C ALA A 27 8.57 -15.31 2.38
N MET A 28 7.57 -15.10 3.25
CA MET A 28 7.27 -13.79 3.85
C MET A 28 8.50 -13.22 4.58
N VAL A 29 9.15 -14.00 5.44
CA VAL A 29 10.36 -13.56 6.16
C VAL A 29 11.54 -13.34 5.20
N ASN A 30 11.66 -14.16 4.17
CA ASN A 30 12.73 -14.03 3.18
C ASN A 30 12.65 -12.70 2.41
N TRP A 31 11.47 -12.10 2.26
CA TRP A 31 11.33 -10.77 1.66
C TRP A 31 12.10 -9.70 2.44
N TYR A 32 11.95 -9.67 3.78
CA TYR A 32 12.71 -8.77 4.65
C TYR A 32 14.21 -9.10 4.65
N ARG A 33 14.56 -10.39 4.70
CA ARG A 33 15.96 -10.83 4.65
C ARG A 33 16.64 -10.42 3.35
N ALA A 34 15.92 -10.40 2.23
CA ALA A 34 16.46 -9.97 0.95
C ALA A 34 16.86 -8.49 0.99
N GLY A 35 16.02 -7.62 1.54
CA GLY A 35 16.34 -6.19 1.69
C GLY A 35 17.58 -5.94 2.56
N ILE A 36 17.78 -6.73 3.62
CA ILE A 36 18.98 -6.65 4.47
C ILE A 36 20.21 -7.21 3.73
N ARG A 37 20.07 -8.36 3.07
CA ARG A 37 21.19 -9.10 2.48
C ARG A 37 21.72 -8.45 1.21
N PHE A 38 20.83 -7.95 0.36
CA PHE A 38 21.19 -7.39 -0.94
C PHE A 38 21.19 -5.86 -0.95
N GLY A 39 20.78 -5.25 0.17
CA GLY A 39 20.49 -3.82 0.25
C GLY A 39 19.16 -3.49 -0.42
N LEU A 40 18.54 -2.40 0.01
CA LEU A 40 17.49 -1.77 -0.79
C LEU A 40 18.15 -1.03 -1.96
N PRO A 41 17.55 -1.03 -3.16
CA PRO A 41 18.01 -0.17 -4.24
C PRO A 41 18.16 1.24 -3.71
N ARG A 42 19.37 1.79 -3.81
CA ARG A 42 19.58 3.21 -3.55
C ARG A 42 18.83 3.97 -4.63
N ARG A 43 17.66 4.52 -4.30
CA ARG A 43 16.95 5.49 -5.14
C ARG A 43 17.71 6.82 -5.03
N THR A 44 18.94 6.84 -5.55
CA THR A 44 19.86 7.99 -5.40
C THR A 44 19.71 9.01 -6.51
N ASP A 45 19.02 8.64 -7.59
CA ASP A 45 18.96 9.49 -8.76
C ASP A 45 17.51 9.99 -8.82
N LYS A 46 17.35 11.28 -8.52
CA LYS A 46 16.09 12.03 -8.72
C LYS A 46 15.63 12.05 -10.19
N GLU A 47 16.27 11.28 -11.06
CA GLU A 47 15.93 11.11 -12.46
C GLU A 47 14.90 9.98 -12.67
N TRP A 48 14.72 9.08 -11.69
CA TRP A 48 13.75 7.98 -11.79
C TRP A 48 12.35 8.42 -11.36
N HIS A 49 11.60 8.94 -12.33
CA HIS A 49 10.21 9.36 -12.17
C HIS A 49 9.22 8.33 -12.71
N VAL A 50 8.08 8.21 -12.02
CA VAL A 50 6.89 7.49 -12.52
C VAL A 50 6.06 8.44 -13.38
N ALA A 51 6.13 8.25 -14.70
CA ALA A 51 5.39 9.06 -15.67
C ALA A 51 3.89 8.73 -15.73
N THR A 52 3.50 7.51 -15.35
CA THR A 52 2.10 7.07 -15.33
C THR A 52 1.33 7.81 -14.24
N PRO A 53 0.09 8.28 -14.49
CA PRO A 53 -0.74 8.88 -13.45
C PRO A 53 -0.88 7.96 -12.23
N THR A 54 -0.48 8.48 -11.07
CA THR A 54 -0.33 7.68 -9.85
C THR A 54 -1.22 8.24 -8.75
N LEU A 55 -2.03 7.36 -8.15
CA LEU A 55 -2.78 7.63 -6.93
C LEU A 55 -2.15 6.85 -5.78
N ILE A 56 -1.77 7.54 -4.72
CA ILE A 56 -1.36 6.95 -3.45
C ILE A 56 -2.52 7.13 -2.47
N ILE A 57 -2.99 6.05 -1.85
CA ILE A 57 -4.00 6.10 -0.79
C ILE A 57 -3.35 5.58 0.49
N TRP A 58 -3.49 6.30 1.60
CA TRP A 58 -2.75 6.01 2.83
C TRP A 58 -3.57 6.31 4.08
N GLY A 59 -3.45 5.48 5.13
CA GLY A 59 -4.08 5.73 6.41
C GLY A 59 -3.22 6.59 7.33
N GLU A 60 -3.78 7.68 7.88
CA GLU A 60 -3.01 8.61 8.73
C GLU A 60 -2.57 8.00 10.06
N ASP A 61 -3.27 6.99 10.55
CA ASP A 61 -3.01 6.34 11.84
C ASP A 61 -2.17 5.05 11.68
N ASP A 62 -1.47 4.89 10.55
CA ASP A 62 -0.57 3.76 10.35
C ASP A 62 0.64 3.84 11.31
N VAL A 63 0.84 2.78 12.10
CA VAL A 63 1.91 2.68 13.09
C VAL A 63 3.20 2.06 12.54
N PHE A 64 3.16 1.55 11.31
CA PHE A 64 4.30 0.90 10.65
C PHE A 64 4.99 1.81 9.64
N LEU A 65 4.22 2.64 8.93
CA LEU A 65 4.72 3.54 7.89
C LEU A 65 4.13 4.95 8.09
N LEU A 66 4.98 5.96 8.06
CA LEU A 66 4.59 7.34 8.36
C LEU A 66 3.82 7.97 7.17
N PRO A 67 2.74 8.74 7.39
CA PRO A 67 2.00 9.43 6.32
C PRO A 67 2.88 10.34 5.46
N GLU A 68 3.92 10.94 6.03
CA GLU A 68 4.90 11.76 5.33
C GLU A 68 5.59 10.98 4.20
N MET A 69 5.81 9.67 4.38
CA MET A 69 6.40 8.82 3.33
C MET A 69 5.52 8.76 2.07
N ALA A 70 4.19 8.84 2.23
CA ALA A 70 3.26 8.88 1.11
C ALA A 70 3.36 10.20 0.35
N GLN A 71 3.48 11.32 1.09
CA GLN A 71 3.64 12.65 0.50
C GLN A 71 5.01 12.80 -0.18
N GLU A 72 6.10 12.38 0.46
CA GLU A 72 7.45 12.39 -0.11
C GLU A 72 7.54 11.50 -1.36
N SER A 73 6.77 10.41 -1.41
CA SER A 73 6.71 9.55 -2.59
C SER A 73 6.16 10.27 -3.83
N LEU A 74 5.39 11.35 -3.67
CA LEU A 74 4.91 12.16 -4.80
C LEU A 74 6.05 12.89 -5.53
N GLU A 75 7.18 13.16 -4.86
CA GLU A 75 8.35 13.77 -5.50
C GLU A 75 8.94 12.89 -6.64
N TYR A 76 8.58 11.60 -6.65
CA TYR A 76 9.01 10.63 -7.66
C TYR A 76 7.94 10.37 -8.74
N CYS A 77 6.89 11.19 -8.82
CA CYS A 77 5.78 11.03 -9.77
C CYS A 77 5.60 12.30 -10.60
N ASP A 78 5.52 12.18 -11.92
CA ASP A 78 5.27 13.32 -12.81
C ASP A 78 3.81 13.82 -12.70
N ASN A 79 2.90 12.90 -12.42
CA ASN A 79 1.49 13.16 -12.17
C ASN A 79 1.01 12.27 -11.01
N GLY A 80 1.36 12.68 -9.79
CA GLY A 80 0.97 12.00 -8.57
C GLY A 80 -0.10 12.77 -7.78
N HIS A 81 -1.03 12.06 -7.17
CA HIS A 81 -1.89 12.58 -6.10
C HIS A 81 -1.90 11.62 -4.92
N CYS A 82 -1.95 12.17 -3.70
CA CYS A 82 -2.05 11.40 -2.47
C CYS A 82 -3.36 11.73 -1.75
N LEU A 83 -4.10 10.68 -1.40
CA LEU A 83 -5.26 10.73 -0.52
C LEU A 83 -4.86 10.14 0.83
N LEU A 84 -4.80 11.00 1.84
CA LEU A 84 -4.69 10.59 3.23
C LEU A 84 -6.09 10.33 3.80
N LEU A 85 -6.23 9.24 4.54
CA LEU A 85 -7.48 8.80 5.16
C LEU A 85 -7.39 9.00 6.69
N PRO A 86 -8.04 10.04 7.24
CA PRO A 86 -7.98 10.33 8.67
C PRO A 86 -8.56 9.19 9.51
N GLY A 87 -7.86 8.84 10.60
CA GLY A 87 -8.30 7.81 11.53
C GLY A 87 -8.21 6.38 10.98
N VAL A 88 -7.70 6.18 9.77
CA VAL A 88 -7.51 4.84 9.16
C VAL A 88 -6.08 4.41 9.41
N SER A 89 -5.89 3.13 9.75
CA SER A 89 -4.55 2.61 10.00
C SER A 89 -3.94 1.90 8.78
N HIS A 90 -3.37 0.71 8.94
CA HIS A 90 -2.56 0.07 7.89
C HIS A 90 -3.38 -0.65 6.82
N TRP A 91 -4.52 -1.23 7.19
CA TRP A 91 -5.28 -2.12 6.31
C TRP A 91 -6.40 -1.37 5.60
N ILE A 92 -6.04 -0.32 4.86
CA ILE A 92 -7.00 0.63 4.28
C ILE A 92 -8.11 -0.02 3.45
N GLN A 93 -7.81 -1.12 2.75
CA GLN A 93 -8.80 -1.85 1.94
C GLN A 93 -9.84 -2.57 2.79
N HIS A 94 -9.52 -2.93 4.03
CA HIS A 94 -10.44 -3.55 4.97
C HIS A 94 -11.12 -2.51 5.88
N GLU A 95 -10.44 -1.41 6.18
CA GLU A 95 -10.97 -0.38 7.08
C GLU A 95 -11.90 0.62 6.39
N GLU A 96 -11.65 0.94 5.11
CA GLU A 96 -12.46 1.85 4.29
C GLU A 96 -12.65 1.31 2.86
N PRO A 97 -13.23 0.10 2.70
CA PRO A 97 -13.31 -0.57 1.39
C PRO A 97 -14.05 0.27 0.34
N GLU A 98 -15.15 0.92 0.71
CA GLU A 98 -15.98 1.71 -0.21
C GLU A 98 -15.24 2.95 -0.70
N GLN A 99 -14.58 3.69 0.22
CA GLN A 99 -13.81 4.87 -0.16
C GLN A 99 -12.62 4.47 -1.02
N VAL A 100 -11.81 3.50 -0.59
CA VAL A 100 -10.63 3.06 -1.38
C VAL A 100 -11.05 2.62 -2.78
N SER A 101 -12.10 1.80 -2.90
CA SER A 101 -12.58 1.32 -4.20
C SER A 101 -13.12 2.45 -5.07
N ARG A 102 -13.86 3.40 -4.50
CA ARG A 102 -14.38 4.57 -5.22
C ARG A 102 -13.25 5.40 -5.80
N GLU A 103 -12.22 5.70 -5.00
CA GLU A 103 -11.11 6.56 -5.43
C GLU A 103 -10.25 5.87 -6.48
N MET A 104 -10.05 4.55 -6.38
CA MET A 104 -9.42 3.75 -7.44
C MET A 104 -10.22 3.82 -8.76
N ILE A 105 -11.53 3.63 -8.71
CA ILE A 105 -12.39 3.69 -9.90
C ILE A 105 -12.35 5.10 -10.52
N LEU A 106 -12.45 6.15 -9.71
CA LEU A 106 -12.38 7.54 -10.18
C LEU A 106 -11.02 7.83 -10.83
N HIS A 107 -9.92 7.37 -10.24
CA HIS A 107 -8.59 7.49 -10.83
C HIS A 107 -8.50 6.80 -12.18
N PHE A 108 -8.95 5.56 -12.28
CA PHE A 108 -8.95 4.82 -13.54
C PHE A 108 -9.87 5.44 -14.59
N GLN A 109 -11.04 5.96 -14.21
CA GLN A 109 -11.95 6.65 -15.13
C GLN A 109 -11.40 8.00 -15.60
N ARG A 110 -10.67 8.71 -14.75
CA ARG A 110 -10.02 9.97 -15.11
C ARG A 110 -8.92 9.76 -16.16
N TYR A 111 -8.29 8.59 -16.14
CA TYR A 111 -7.14 8.25 -16.97
C TYR A 111 -7.39 7.06 -17.91
N SER A 112 -8.64 6.68 -18.13
CA SER A 112 -9.04 5.58 -19.03
C SER A 112 -8.89 5.92 -20.51
N ALA A 113 -8.49 7.16 -20.82
CA ALA A 113 -8.22 7.67 -22.17
C ALA A 113 -6.74 7.92 -22.43
N PHE A 114 -5.82 7.24 -21.72
CA PHE A 114 -4.44 7.19 -22.18
C PHE A 114 -4.37 6.31 -23.46
N PRO A 115 -3.83 6.84 -24.57
CA PRO A 115 -3.62 6.05 -25.79
C PRO A 115 -2.64 4.89 -25.58
#